data_AF-A0A822F9F3-F1
#
_entry.id   AF-A0A822F9F3-F1
#
_cell.length_a   1.000
_cell.length_b   1.000
_cell.length_c   1.000
_cell.angle_alpha   90.00
_cell.angle_beta   90.00
_cell.angle_gamma   90.00
#
_symmetry.space_group_name_H-M   'P 1'
#
loop_
_entity.id
_entity.type
_entity.pdbx_description
1 polymer ?
#
loop_
_entity_poly.entity_id
_entity_poly.type
_entity_poly.pdbx_seq_one_letter_code
_entity_poly.pdbx_strand_id
1 'polypeptide(L)'
;TSCLASFGCLGAICQNRLFLYVYAVILSLIILLEFTAVIIVLRFRNDLWQTYDSGFREIFQKAYRYNEIEMIKIIEQLEREFKCCGVSSYTDYIQSGYNIPRSCYPNQLPKENPFNQGCAETVVLWAWNKLPIIAVVLGIILFIEILG
;
A
#
# COMPACT_ATOMS: atom_id res chain seq x y z
N THR A 1 3.46 -14.12 -12.20
CA THR A 1 3.86 -15.51 -11.92
C THR A 1 3.63 -16.46 -13.10
N SER A 2 2.59 -16.30 -13.92
CA SER A 2 2.32 -17.22 -15.05
C SER A 2 3.35 -17.20 -16.19
N CYS A 3 3.95 -16.06 -16.54
CA CYS A 3 4.97 -16.01 -17.60
C CYS A 3 6.30 -16.67 -17.20
N LEU A 4 6.76 -16.46 -15.96
CA LEU A 4 8.00 -17.04 -15.44
C LEU A 4 7.91 -18.58 -15.35
N ALA A 5 6.76 -19.10 -14.92
CA ALA A 5 6.51 -20.54 -14.87
C ALA A 5 6.53 -21.20 -16.26
N SER A 6 5.99 -20.54 -17.29
CA SER A 6 6.03 -21.04 -18.68
C SER A 6 7.45 -21.05 -19.26
N PHE A 7 8.26 -20.01 -19.00
CA PHE A 7 9.66 -19.99 -19.43
C PHE A 7 10.53 -21.00 -18.65
N GLY A 8 10.26 -21.22 -17.36
CA GLY A 8 10.94 -22.25 -16.56
C GLY A 8 10.62 -23.67 -17.04
N CYS A 9 9.35 -23.98 -17.31
CA CYS A 9 8.92 -25.30 -17.79
C CYS A 9 9.40 -25.56 -19.23
N LEU A 10 9.25 -24.60 -20.15
CA LEU A 10 9.73 -24.73 -21.54
C LEU A 10 11.28 -24.72 -21.62
N GLY A 11 11.95 -23.94 -20.78
CA GLY A 11 13.41 -23.91 -20.70
C GLY A 11 14.02 -25.23 -20.21
N ALA A 12 13.37 -25.89 -19.25
CA ALA A 12 13.76 -27.21 -18.77
C ALA A 12 13.51 -28.33 -19.81
N ILE A 13 12.39 -28.25 -20.54
CA ILE A 13 12.01 -29.27 -21.55
C ILE A 13 12.83 -29.16 -22.84
N CYS A 14 13.25 -27.96 -23.24
CA CYS A 14 13.99 -27.76 -24.50
C CYS A 14 15.52 -27.94 -24.40
N GLN A 15 16.08 -28.27 -23.23
CA GLN A 15 17.53 -28.48 -22.99
C GLN A 15 18.43 -27.36 -23.57
N ASN A 16 17.87 -26.17 -23.78
CA ASN A 16 18.55 -25.07 -24.43
C ASN A 16 19.08 -24.12 -23.34
N ARG A 17 20.40 -24.16 -23.14
CA ARG A 17 21.13 -23.38 -22.12
C ARG A 17 20.83 -21.88 -22.17
N LEU A 18 20.37 -21.36 -23.31
CA LEU A 18 19.97 -19.97 -23.49
C LEU A 18 18.76 -19.58 -22.63
N PHE A 19 17.73 -20.44 -22.52
CA PHE A 19 16.52 -20.12 -21.75
C PHE A 19 16.77 -20.13 -20.24
N LEU A 20 17.60 -21.06 -19.76
CA LEU A 20 18.06 -21.09 -18.36
C LEU A 20 18.90 -19.85 -18.03
N TYR A 21 19.75 -19.39 -18.95
CA TYR A 21 20.55 -18.17 -18.76
C TYR A 21 19.67 -16.91 -18.69
N VAL A 22 18.70 -16.76 -19.60
CA VAL A 22 17.75 -15.63 -19.56
C VAL A 22 16.92 -15.63 -18.28
N TYR A 23 16.47 -16.80 -17.83
CA TYR A 23 15.77 -16.95 -16.56
C TYR A 23 16.63 -16.49 -15.37
N ALA A 24 17.88 -16.97 -15.29
CA ALA A 24 18.82 -16.58 -14.23
C ALA A 24 19.14 -15.07 -14.22
N VAL A 25 19.26 -14.45 -15.40
CA VAL A 25 19.47 -12.99 -15.51
C VAL A 25 18.25 -12.22 -15.00
N ILE A 26 17.03 -12.65 -15.34
CA ILE A 26 15.80 -12.00 -14.88
C ILE A 26 15.66 -12.12 -13.36
N LEU A 27 15.90 -13.30 -12.79
CA LEU A 27 15.88 -13.48 -11.33
C LEU A 27 16.92 -12.61 -10.62
N SER A 28 18.13 -12.53 -11.17
CA SER A 28 19.19 -11.67 -10.61
C SER A 28 18.79 -10.19 -10.58
N LEU A 29 18.09 -9.71 -11.60
CA LEU A 29 17.58 -8.34 -11.63
C LEU A 29 16.46 -8.11 -10.61
N ILE A 30 15.58 -9.10 -10.40
CA ILE A 30 14.51 -9.03 -9.39
C ILE A 30 15.12 -8.92 -7.99
N ILE A 31 16.10 -9.76 -7.64
CA ILE A 31 16.78 -9.72 -6.33
C ILE A 31 17.39 -8.33 -6.06
N LEU A 32 18.02 -7.72 -7.07
CA LEU A 32 18.59 -6.38 -6.93
C LEU A 32 17.52 -5.30 -6.68
N LEU A 33 16.37 -5.39 -7.35
CA LEU A 33 15.25 -4.49 -7.13
C LEU A 33 14.65 -4.66 -5.73
N GLU A 34 14.47 -5.90 -5.27
CA GLU A 34 13.97 -6.18 -3.93
C GLU A 34 14.91 -5.64 -2.84
N PHE A 35 16.22 -5.89 -2.96
CA PHE A 35 17.21 -5.38 -2.01
C PHE A 35 17.23 -3.85 -1.97
N THR A 36 17.14 -3.20 -3.13
CA THR A 36 17.09 -1.74 -3.23
C THR A 36 15.82 -1.19 -2.58
N ALA A 37 14.66 -1.81 -2.82
CA ALA A 37 13.39 -1.42 -2.21
C ALA A 37 13.44 -1.52 -0.68
N VAL A 38 14.03 -2.59 -0.14
CA VAL A 38 14.22 -2.76 1.31
C VAL A 38 15.07 -1.63 1.88
N ILE A 39 16.20 -1.28 1.25
CA ILE A 39 17.06 -0.18 1.72
C ILE A 39 16.31 1.16 1.72
N ILE A 40 15.54 1.45 0.67
CA ILE A 40 14.76 2.69 0.58
C ILE A 40 13.77 2.79 1.75
N VAL A 41 12.99 1.73 1.99
CA VAL A 41 12.02 1.69 3.09
C VAL A 41 12.72 1.85 4.43
N LEU A 42 13.90 1.25 4.64
CA LEU A 42 14.64 1.38 5.89
C LEU A 42 15.25 2.76 6.09
N ARG A 43 15.72 3.43 5.02
CA ARG A 43 16.35 4.75 5.12
C ARG A 43 15.35 5.87 5.28
N PHE A 44 14.25 5.83 4.53
CA PHE A 44 13.30 6.93 4.44
C PHE A 44 12.08 6.74 5.35
N ARG A 45 12.16 5.91 6.41
CA ARG A 45 11.02 5.63 7.30
C ARG A 45 10.26 6.88 7.73
N ASN A 46 10.97 7.92 8.16
CA ASN A 46 10.37 9.16 8.67
C ASN A 46 9.90 10.09 7.54
N ASP A 47 10.68 10.21 6.47
CA ASP A 47 10.34 11.05 5.32
C ASP A 47 9.15 10.51 4.53
N LEU A 48 9.00 9.18 4.49
CA LEU A 48 7.84 8.48 3.94
C LEU A 48 6.57 8.88 4.68
N TRP A 49 6.61 9.11 6.00
CA TRP A 49 5.43 9.57 6.73
C TRP A 49 5.03 10.98 6.38
N GLN A 50 5.97 11.90 6.33
CA GLN A 50 5.66 13.29 5.99
C GLN A 50 5.16 13.42 4.55
N THR A 51 5.76 12.68 3.63
CA THR A 51 5.36 12.65 2.21
C THR A 51 3.99 11.99 2.05
N TYR A 52 3.71 10.92 2.79
CA TYR A 52 2.41 10.27 2.77
C TYR A 52 1.31 11.15 3.35
N ASP A 53 1.54 11.77 4.51
CA ASP A 53 0.56 12.66 5.17
C ASP A 53 0.22 13.87 4.28
N SER A 54 1.24 14.54 3.74
CA SER A 54 1.05 15.67 2.82
C SER A 54 0.34 15.26 1.53
N GLY A 55 0.71 14.14 0.91
CA GLY A 55 0.04 13.61 -0.27
C GLY A 55 -1.41 13.21 0.00
N PHE A 56 -1.68 12.57 1.14
CA PHE A 56 -3.04 12.20 1.55
C PHE A 56 -3.91 13.44 1.78
N ARG A 57 -3.36 14.47 2.43
CA ARG A 57 -4.03 15.77 2.62
C ARG A 57 -4.35 16.44 1.28
N GLU A 58 -3.45 16.41 0.32
CA GLU A 58 -3.67 16.97 -1.02
C GLU A 58 -4.78 16.22 -1.76
N ILE A 59 -4.76 14.88 -1.75
CA ILE A 59 -5.81 14.04 -2.35
C ILE A 59 -7.17 14.35 -1.74
N PHE A 60 -7.24 14.39 -0.40
CA PHE A 60 -8.45 14.73 0.33
C PHE A 60 -8.99 16.11 -0.09
N GLN A 61 -8.15 17.14 -0.06
CA GLN A 61 -8.55 18.50 -0.44
C GLN A 61 -9.02 18.58 -1.89
N LYS A 62 -8.32 17.95 -2.83
CA LYS A 62 -8.71 17.93 -4.25
C LYS A 62 -10.02 17.20 -4.45
N ALA A 63 -10.19 16.02 -3.85
CA ALA A 63 -11.38 15.20 -4.00
C ALA A 63 -12.65 15.98 -3.60
N TYR A 64 -12.64 16.63 -2.45
CA TYR A 64 -13.79 17.39 -1.96
C TYR A 64 -13.95 18.77 -2.64
N ARG A 65 -12.85 19.45 -2.98
CA ARG A 65 -12.89 20.75 -3.68
C ARG A 65 -13.46 20.62 -5.10
N TYR A 66 -13.06 19.58 -5.83
CA TYR A 66 -13.50 19.34 -7.20
C TYR A 66 -14.69 18.38 -7.30
N ASN A 67 -15.21 17.91 -6.16
CA ASN A 67 -16.30 16.95 -6.08
C ASN A 67 -16.04 15.69 -6.93
N GLU A 68 -14.81 15.18 -6.86
CA GLU A 68 -14.38 13.97 -7.58
C GLU A 68 -14.98 12.72 -6.91
N ILE A 69 -16.15 12.32 -7.39
CA ILE A 69 -16.96 11.24 -6.80
C ILE A 69 -16.16 9.94 -6.62
N GLU A 70 -15.31 9.59 -7.58
CA GLU A 70 -14.49 8.38 -7.52
C GLU A 70 -13.47 8.44 -6.38
N MET A 71 -12.78 9.57 -6.21
CA MET A 71 -11.82 9.76 -5.12
C MET A 71 -12.52 9.81 -3.76
N ILE A 72 -13.68 10.47 -3.68
CA ILE A 72 -14.49 10.48 -2.45
C ILE A 72 -14.88 9.05 -2.05
N LYS A 73 -15.31 8.20 -2.99
CA LYS A 73 -15.63 6.79 -2.69
C LYS A 73 -14.43 6.00 -2.17
N ILE A 74 -13.24 6.26 -2.71
CA ILE A 74 -11.99 5.63 -2.24
C ILE A 74 -11.68 6.08 -0.81
N ILE A 75 -11.80 7.37 -0.52
CA ILE A 75 -11.62 7.92 0.84
C ILE A 75 -12.61 7.29 1.80
N GLU A 76 -13.90 7.24 1.45
CA GLU A 76 -14.93 6.64 2.31
C GLU A 76 -14.71 5.12 2.50
N GLN A 77 -14.16 4.42 1.51
CA GLN A 77 -13.80 3.01 1.65
C GLN A 77 -12.64 2.83 2.63
N LEU A 78 -11.61 3.66 2.51
CA LEU A 78 -10.48 3.67 3.41
C LEU A 78 -10.92 3.93 4.86
N GLU A 79 -11.78 4.92 5.08
CA GLU A 79 -12.34 5.25 6.40
C GLU A 79 -13.06 4.06 7.03
N ARG A 80 -13.83 3.29 6.24
CA ARG A 80 -14.51 2.08 6.70
C ARG A 80 -13.54 0.95 7.03
N GLU A 81 -12.55 0.73 6.17
CA GLU A 81 -11.61 -0.39 6.29
C GLU A 81 -10.65 -0.19 7.48
N PHE A 82 -10.15 1.03 7.65
CA PHE A 82 -9.20 1.38 8.70
C PHE A 82 -9.85 1.97 9.96
N LYS A 83 -11.17 2.17 9.97
CA LYS A 83 -11.92 2.75 11.10
C LYS A 83 -11.34 4.09 11.54
N CYS A 84 -11.07 4.94 10.57
CA CYS A 84 -10.52 6.28 10.73
C CYS A 84 -11.47 7.31 10.08
N CYS A 85 -11.24 8.60 10.33
CA CYS A 85 -12.04 9.66 9.71
C CYS A 85 -11.18 10.89 9.41
N GLY A 86 -11.29 11.40 8.18
CA GLY A 86 -10.51 12.55 7.74
C GLY A 86 -9.01 12.25 7.61
N VAL A 87 -8.21 13.30 7.40
CA VAL A 87 -6.75 13.19 7.26
C VAL A 87 -6.14 12.93 8.63
N SER A 88 -6.35 13.85 9.55
CA SER A 88 -5.86 13.83 10.94
C SER A 88 -7.00 13.56 11.93
N SER A 89 -8.24 13.95 11.62
CA SER A 89 -9.43 13.68 12.44
C SER A 89 -10.72 14.02 11.67
N TYR A 90 -11.87 13.58 12.19
CA TYR A 90 -13.19 13.96 11.67
C TYR A 90 -13.40 15.49 11.59
N THR A 91 -12.64 16.27 12.36
CA THR A 91 -12.69 17.73 12.32
C THR A 91 -12.22 18.31 10.99
N ASP A 92 -11.43 17.58 10.19
CA ASP A 92 -10.98 18.04 8.87
C ASP A 92 -12.16 18.33 7.94
N TYR A 93 -13.24 17.56 8.05
CA TYR A 93 -14.49 17.81 7.32
C TYR A 93 -15.13 19.13 7.76
N ILE A 94 -15.27 19.32 9.08
CA ILE A 94 -15.90 20.50 9.68
C ILE A 94 -15.13 21.77 9.31
N GLN A 95 -13.80 21.74 9.44
CA GLN A 95 -12.93 22.86 9.11
C GLN A 95 -12.97 23.21 7.62
N SER A 96 -13.22 22.23 6.76
CA SER A 96 -13.35 22.41 5.32
C SER A 96 -14.78 22.74 4.87
N GLY A 97 -15.73 22.89 5.81
CA GLY A 97 -17.13 23.22 5.52
C GLY A 97 -17.96 22.05 4.97
N TYR A 98 -17.50 20.81 5.14
CA TYR A 98 -18.20 19.60 4.73
C TYR A 98 -18.86 18.88 5.92
N ASN A 99 -19.95 18.17 5.64
CA ASN A 99 -20.54 17.26 6.61
C ASN A 99 -19.68 16.01 6.75
N ILE A 100 -19.59 15.46 7.97
CA ILE A 100 -18.89 14.20 8.22
C ILE A 100 -19.62 13.07 7.48
N PRO A 101 -18.95 12.30 6.62
CA PRO A 101 -19.58 11.24 5.84
C PRO A 101 -19.98 10.05 6.73
N ARG A 102 -20.91 9.22 6.25
CA ARG A 102 -21.37 8.04 7.01
C ARG A 102 -20.27 7.00 7.20
N SER A 103 -19.27 6.96 6.32
CA SER A 103 -18.07 6.11 6.44
C SER A 103 -17.30 6.31 7.74
N CYS A 104 -17.35 7.50 8.31
CA CYS A 104 -16.70 7.84 9.57
C CYS A 104 -17.41 7.30 10.82
N TYR A 105 -18.59 6.70 10.69
CA TYR A 105 -19.36 6.22 11.83
C TYR A 105 -19.35 4.70 11.89
N PRO A 106 -19.29 4.11 13.10
CA PRO A 106 -19.57 2.69 13.26
C PRO A 106 -20.95 2.37 12.70
N ASN A 107 -21.06 1.24 12.00
CA ASN A 107 -22.29 0.79 11.33
C ASN A 107 -22.92 1.81 10.37
N GLN A 108 -22.18 2.86 9.98
CA GLN A 108 -22.66 3.95 9.12
C GLN A 108 -23.83 4.75 9.73
N LEU A 109 -23.95 4.75 11.06
CA LEU A 109 -25.03 5.40 11.79
C LEU A 109 -24.56 6.71 12.45
N PRO A 110 -25.10 7.88 12.05
CA PRO A 110 -24.76 9.17 12.66
C PRO A 110 -25.28 9.36 14.10
N LYS A 111 -25.80 8.30 14.72
CA LYS A 111 -26.22 8.29 16.13
C LYS A 111 -25.05 8.01 17.07
N GLU A 112 -23.97 7.45 16.54
CA GLU A 112 -22.75 7.13 17.28
C GLU A 112 -21.72 8.25 17.09
N ASN A 113 -20.65 8.23 17.89
CA ASN A 113 -19.54 9.15 17.70
C ASN A 113 -18.73 8.74 16.46
N PRO A 114 -18.25 9.69 15.63
CA PRO A 114 -17.38 9.38 14.51
C PRO A 114 -16.03 8.86 15.02
N PHE A 115 -15.28 8.18 14.14
CA PHE A 115 -13.92 7.78 14.45
C PHE A 115 -13.04 9.01 14.71
N ASN A 116 -12.32 9.00 15.84
CA ASN A 116 -11.45 10.11 16.23
C ASN A 116 -10.05 10.02 15.61
N GLN A 117 -9.66 8.85 15.10
CA GLN A 117 -8.33 8.62 14.53
C GLN A 117 -8.27 9.11 13.08
N GLY A 118 -7.20 9.83 12.74
CA GLY A 118 -6.93 10.26 11.36
C GLY A 118 -6.49 9.11 10.47
N CYS A 119 -6.94 9.09 9.22
CA CYS A 119 -6.56 8.04 8.28
C CYS A 119 -5.10 8.11 7.88
N ALA A 120 -4.52 9.31 7.82
CA ALA A 120 -3.12 9.49 7.48
C ALA A 120 -2.19 8.84 8.51
N GLU A 121 -2.54 8.78 9.80
CA GLU A 121 -1.71 8.06 10.79
C GLU A 121 -2.10 6.57 10.90
N THR A 122 -3.38 6.25 10.75
CA THR A 122 -3.87 4.88 10.97
C THR A 122 -3.38 3.91 9.89
N VAL A 123 -3.40 4.32 8.62
CA VAL A 123 -2.90 3.49 7.50
C VAL A 123 -1.41 3.21 7.65
N VAL A 124 -0.69 4.21 8.12
CA VAL A 124 0.74 4.22 8.39
C VAL A 124 1.10 3.23 9.49
N LEU A 125 0.38 3.30 10.61
CA LEU A 125 0.54 2.37 11.73
C LEU A 125 0.20 0.93 11.31
N TRP A 126 -0.87 0.76 10.52
CA TRP A 126 -1.22 -0.55 9.97
C TRP A 126 -0.09 -1.11 9.09
N ALA A 127 0.49 -0.27 8.22
CA ALA A 127 1.60 -0.66 7.35
C ALA A 127 2.83 -1.09 8.18
N TRP A 128 3.19 -0.34 9.22
CA TRP A 128 4.25 -0.73 10.15
C TRP A 128 3.98 -2.05 10.85
N ASN A 129 2.75 -2.24 11.33
CA ASN A 129 2.37 -3.45 12.06
C ASN A 129 2.37 -4.69 11.15
N LYS A 130 2.13 -4.52 9.85
CA LYS A 130 2.22 -5.59 8.85
C LYS A 130 3.62 -5.78 8.27
N LEU A 131 4.53 -4.84 8.46
CA LEU A 131 5.90 -4.90 7.96
C LEU A 131 6.64 -6.21 8.32
N PRO A 132 6.53 -6.77 9.55
CA PRO A 132 7.22 -8.03 9.87
C PRO A 132 6.70 -9.21 9.04
N ILE A 133 5.39 -9.27 8.79
CA ILE A 133 4.77 -10.32 7.98
C ILE A 133 5.25 -10.21 6.53
N ILE A 134 5.28 -8.98 6.00
CA ILE A 134 5.78 -8.70 4.64
C ILE A 134 7.25 -9.10 4.53
N ALA A 135 8.08 -8.77 5.53
CA ALA A 135 9.49 -9.13 5.56
C ALA A 135 9.71 -10.65 5.56
N VAL A 136 8.90 -11.42 6.29
CA VAL A 136 8.95 -12.89 6.27
C VAL A 136 8.60 -13.43 4.89
N VAL A 137 7.53 -12.94 4.27
CA VAL A 137 7.11 -13.38 2.93
C VAL A 137 8.18 -13.08 1.88
N LEU A 138 8.75 -11.87 1.90
CA LEU A 138 9.86 -11.49 1.01
C LEU A 138 11.10 -12.36 1.25
N GLY A 139 11.43 -12.66 2.52
CA GLY A 139 12.54 -13.56 2.85
C GLY A 139 12.34 -14.98 2.30
N ILE A 140 11.13 -15.52 2.36
CA ILE A 140 10.79 -16.82 1.77
C ILE A 140 10.90 -16.78 0.25
N ILE A 141 10.43 -15.71 -0.39
CA ILE A 141 10.52 -15.52 -1.85
C ILE A 141 11.99 -15.50 -2.27
N LEU A 142 12.82 -14.67 -1.64
CA LEU A 142 14.26 -14.60 -1.90
C LEU A 142 14.95 -15.95 -1.71
N PHE A 143 14.57 -16.72 -0.69
CA PHE A 143 15.12 -18.06 -0.47
C PHE A 143 14.77 -19.00 -1.63
N ILE A 144 13.54 -18.96 -2.13
CA ILE A 144 13.10 -19.76 -3.29
C ILE A 144 13.83 -19.32 -4.56
N GLU A 145 14.02 -18.01 -4.77
CA GLU A 145 14.76 -17.48 -5.92
C GLU A 145 16.24 -17.88 -5.92
N ILE A 146 16.86 -18.01 -4.75
CA ILE A 146 18.26 -18.49 -4.63
C ILE A 146 18.36 -19.99 -4.90
N LEU A 147 17.32 -20.77 -4.56
CA LEU A 147 17.31 -22.22 -4.79
C LEU A 147 16.91 -22.63 -6.21
N GLY A 148 16.18 -21.78 -6.94
CA GLY A 148 15.64 -22.05 -8.27
C GLY A 148 16.55 -21.62 -9.40
#